data_AF-A0A917KA10-F1
#
_entry.id   AF-A0A917KA10-F1
#
_cell.length_a   1.000
_cell.length_b   1.000
_cell.length_c   1.000
_cell.angle_alpha   90.00
_cell.angle_beta   90.00
_cell.angle_gamma   90.00
#
_symmetry.space_group_name_H-M   'P 1'
#
loop_
_entity.id
_entity.type
_entity.pdbx_description
1 polymer ?
#
loop_
_entity_poly.entity_id
_entity_poly.type
_entity_poly.pdbx_seq_one_letter_code
_entity_poly.pdbx_strand_id
1 'polypeptide(L)'
;MVSYNGVQVEVPSGWTRTAVHGGDYGGYRYTNPADPKQSITLVVSSCVGCYLDDQGQPDPRKVIPVPGATDVTPSADGLSVRFHYQPANSPYPGVGMVTVSKDMAGYAYVEVVVPAANRALAESVLASFTVSL
;
A
#
# COMPACT_ATOMS: atom_id res chain seq x y z
N MET A 1 -1.17 10.68 -12.10
CA MET A 1 -0.90 10.79 -10.66
C MET A 1 -2.20 11.06 -9.92
N VAL A 2 -2.43 10.39 -8.80
CA VAL A 2 -3.57 10.62 -7.90
C VAL A 2 -3.05 11.03 -6.53
N SER A 3 -3.75 11.94 -5.87
CA SER A 3 -3.41 12.43 -4.53
C SER A 3 -4.59 12.25 -3.58
N TYR A 4 -4.33 11.80 -2.35
CA TYR A 4 -5.31 11.62 -1.30
C TYR A 4 -4.65 11.77 0.08
N ASN A 5 -5.10 12.72 0.90
CA ASN A 5 -4.65 12.94 2.28
C ASN A 5 -3.12 12.86 2.47
N GLY A 6 -2.36 13.71 1.77
CA GLY A 6 -0.89 13.75 1.89
C GLY A 6 -0.17 12.59 1.21
N VAL A 7 -0.88 11.71 0.50
CA VAL A 7 -0.30 10.60 -0.25
C VAL A 7 -0.47 10.81 -1.75
N GLN A 8 0.55 10.47 -2.53
CA GLN A 8 0.50 10.50 -3.99
C GLN A 8 0.98 9.17 -4.57
N VAL A 9 0.34 8.74 -5.66
CA VAL A 9 0.74 7.54 -6.41
C VAL A 9 0.31 7.64 -7.87
N GLU A 10 1.08 7.07 -8.78
CA GLU A 10 0.69 6.89 -10.17
C GLU A 10 -0.20 5.66 -10.33
N VAL A 11 -1.25 5.81 -11.14
CA VAL A 11 -2.20 4.76 -11.47
C VAL A 11 -2.45 4.82 -12.97
N PRO A 12 -2.56 3.67 -13.67
CA PRO A 12 -2.92 3.66 -15.08
C PRO A 12 -4.24 4.39 -15.35
N SER A 13 -4.27 5.16 -16.44
CA SER A 13 -5.49 5.82 -16.89
C SER A 13 -6.58 4.82 -17.24
N GLY A 14 -7.84 5.16 -16.95
CA GLY A 14 -9.00 4.35 -17.31
C GLY A 14 -9.31 3.21 -16.33
N TRP A 15 -8.53 3.02 -15.27
CA TRP A 15 -8.88 2.08 -14.21
C TRP A 15 -10.03 2.60 -13.37
N THR A 16 -10.98 1.72 -13.03
CA THR A 16 -12.18 2.07 -12.27
C THR A 16 -11.81 2.33 -10.82
N ARG A 17 -12.10 3.54 -10.33
CA ARG A 17 -11.86 3.95 -8.92
C ARG A 17 -13.07 3.65 -8.05
N THR A 18 -12.86 2.91 -6.96
CA THR A 18 -13.84 2.69 -5.89
C THR A 18 -13.27 3.13 -4.55
N ALA A 19 -14.10 3.70 -3.68
CA ALA A 19 -13.69 4.10 -2.34
C ALA A 19 -13.50 2.86 -1.44
N VAL A 20 -12.49 2.90 -0.59
CA VAL A 20 -12.26 1.93 0.49
C VAL A 20 -12.21 2.71 1.79
N HIS A 21 -12.95 2.30 2.81
CA HIS A 21 -12.97 2.98 4.11
C HIS A 21 -13.39 2.03 5.22
N GLY A 22 -12.98 2.35 6.45
CA GLY A 22 -13.41 1.67 7.66
C GLY A 22 -12.71 2.27 8.88
N GLY A 23 -13.39 2.37 10.02
CA GLY A 23 -12.79 2.86 11.27
C GLY A 23 -12.03 4.18 11.10
N ASP A 24 -10.70 4.10 11.23
CA ASP A 24 -9.73 5.19 11.16
C ASP A 24 -8.95 5.26 9.84
N TYR A 25 -9.39 4.52 8.81
CA TYR A 25 -8.74 4.49 7.51
C TYR A 25 -9.69 4.76 6.34
N GLY A 26 -9.11 5.27 5.24
CA GLY A 26 -9.79 5.52 3.99
C GLY A 26 -8.83 5.57 2.81
N GLY A 27 -9.37 5.45 1.60
CA GLY A 27 -8.58 5.51 0.37
C GLY A 27 -9.36 5.01 -0.84
N TYR A 28 -8.63 4.46 -1.80
CA TYR A 28 -9.19 4.06 -3.09
C TYR A 28 -8.61 2.74 -3.57
N ARG A 29 -9.47 1.92 -4.18
CA ARG A 29 -9.06 0.80 -5.03
C ARG A 29 -9.29 1.16 -6.48
N TYR A 30 -8.30 0.92 -7.31
CA TYR A 30 -8.34 1.05 -8.75
C TYR A 30 -8.32 -0.35 -9.35
N THR A 31 -9.29 -0.67 -10.19
CA THR A 31 -9.43 -1.99 -10.82
C THR A 31 -9.35 -1.85 -12.33
N ASN A 32 -8.56 -2.71 -12.98
CA ASN A 32 -8.49 -2.74 -14.43
C ASN A 32 -9.85 -3.21 -15.01
N PRO A 33 -10.54 -2.42 -15.84
CA PRO A 33 -11.84 -2.81 -16.40
C PRO A 33 -11.74 -4.00 -17.37
N ALA A 34 -10.57 -4.24 -17.97
CA ALA A 34 -10.35 -5.39 -18.85
C ALA A 34 -10.02 -6.68 -18.08
N ASP A 35 -9.55 -6.58 -16.84
CA ASP A 35 -9.20 -7.71 -16.00
C ASP A 35 -9.37 -7.35 -14.51
N PRO A 36 -10.52 -7.71 -13.89
CA PRO A 36 -10.83 -7.31 -12.53
C PRO A 36 -9.97 -8.00 -11.47
N LYS A 37 -9.08 -8.93 -11.85
CA LYS A 37 -8.06 -9.51 -10.95
C LYS A 37 -6.86 -8.60 -10.78
N GLN A 38 -6.72 -7.56 -11.61
CA GLN A 38 -5.68 -6.53 -11.50
C GLN A 38 -6.19 -5.34 -10.69
N SER A 39 -5.43 -4.95 -9.67
CA SER A 39 -5.82 -3.83 -8.83
C SER A 39 -4.63 -3.08 -8.24
N ILE A 40 -4.86 -1.80 -7.94
CA ILE A 40 -3.98 -0.96 -7.12
C ILE A 40 -4.85 -0.44 -5.98
N THR A 41 -4.48 -0.73 -4.73
CA THR A 41 -5.20 -0.25 -3.55
C THR A 41 -4.31 0.73 -2.80
N LEU A 42 -4.83 1.93 -2.55
CA LEU A 42 -4.19 2.99 -1.78
C LEU A 42 -5.02 3.24 -0.53
N VAL A 43 -4.40 3.27 0.64
CA VAL A 43 -5.08 3.55 1.92
C VAL A 43 -4.21 4.45 2.79
N VAL A 44 -4.88 5.33 3.52
CA VAL A 44 -4.33 6.17 4.58
C VAL A 44 -5.12 5.89 5.86
N SER A 45 -4.43 5.74 6.98
CA SER A 45 -5.01 5.55 8.30
C SER A 45 -4.40 6.51 9.30
N SER A 46 -5.23 7.03 10.21
CA SER A 46 -4.78 7.83 11.36
C SER A 46 -4.45 6.97 12.59
N CYS A 47 -4.44 5.63 12.50
CA CYS A 47 -4.16 4.77 13.64
C CYS A 47 -2.67 4.78 14.03
N VAL A 48 -2.30 5.68 14.94
CA VAL A 48 -0.92 5.74 15.46
C VAL A 48 -0.55 4.46 16.21
N GLY A 49 -1.40 4.04 17.15
CA GLY A 49 -1.14 2.85 17.98
C GLY A 49 -1.03 1.54 17.21
N CYS A 50 -1.54 1.49 15.97
CA CYS A 50 -1.49 0.29 15.14
C CYS A 50 -0.07 -0.04 14.65
N TYR A 51 0.79 0.97 14.47
CA TYR A 51 2.14 0.78 13.97
C TYR A 51 3.23 0.96 15.02
N LEU A 52 2.91 1.20 16.29
CA LEU A 52 3.94 1.32 17.32
C LEU A 52 4.40 -0.06 17.81
N ASP A 53 5.71 -0.25 17.91
CA ASP A 53 6.32 -1.39 18.59
C ASP A 53 6.11 -1.32 20.12
N ASP A 54 6.59 -2.35 20.82
CA ASP A 54 6.37 -2.47 22.27
C ASP A 54 7.21 -1.45 23.08
N GLN A 55 8.14 -0.77 22.39
CA GLN A 55 8.99 0.31 22.88
C GLN A 55 8.45 1.70 22.46
N GLY A 56 7.29 1.75 21.80
CA GLY A 56 6.67 2.98 21.33
C GLY A 56 7.36 3.60 20.10
N GLN A 57 8.19 2.86 19.38
CA GLN A 57 8.82 3.30 18.13
C GLN A 57 7.97 2.89 16.92
N PRO A 58 7.96 3.66 15.83
CA PRO A 58 7.28 3.26 14.60
C PRO A 58 7.86 1.96 14.00
N ASP A 59 7.00 0.98 13.77
CA ASP A 59 7.28 -0.25 13.03
C ASP A 59 6.25 -0.44 11.89
N PRO A 60 6.61 -0.14 10.63
CA PRO A 60 5.70 -0.30 9.50
C PRO A 60 5.29 -1.76 9.24
N ARG A 61 5.98 -2.75 9.81
CA ARG A 61 5.64 -4.18 9.64
C ARG A 61 4.37 -4.55 10.37
N LYS A 62 4.04 -3.86 11.47
CA LYS A 62 2.83 -4.12 12.27
C LYS A 62 1.53 -3.81 11.52
N VAL A 63 1.58 -3.00 10.46
CA VAL A 63 0.40 -2.55 9.70
C VAL A 63 0.40 -3.00 8.24
N ILE A 64 1.16 -4.07 7.92
CA ILE A 64 1.04 -4.74 6.63
C ILE A 64 -0.40 -5.30 6.51
N PRO A 65 -1.18 -4.91 5.48
CA PRO A 65 -2.63 -5.18 5.42
C PRO A 65 -2.98 -6.60 4.98
N VAL A 66 -1.99 -7.48 4.85
CA VAL A 66 -2.16 -8.84 4.32
C VAL A 66 -1.49 -9.88 5.20
N PRO A 67 -2.19 -10.99 5.52
CA PRO A 67 -1.57 -12.10 6.22
C PRO A 67 -0.58 -12.83 5.29
N GLY A 68 0.51 -13.36 5.87
CA GLY A 68 1.47 -14.18 5.14
C GLY A 68 2.35 -13.41 4.15
N ALA A 69 2.60 -12.12 4.39
CA ALA A 69 3.56 -11.35 3.61
C ALA A 69 4.97 -11.97 3.66
N THR A 70 5.64 -12.00 2.51
CA THR A 70 7.01 -12.49 2.33
C THR A 70 7.93 -11.37 1.85
N ASP A 71 9.24 -11.62 1.86
CA ASP A 71 10.27 -10.71 1.34
C ASP A 71 10.15 -9.28 1.90
N VAL A 72 9.79 -9.22 3.18
CA VAL A 72 9.54 -7.98 3.92
C VAL A 72 10.85 -7.23 4.10
N THR A 73 11.03 -6.17 3.31
CA THR A 73 12.28 -5.41 3.19
C THR A 73 12.08 -3.98 3.69
N PRO A 74 12.67 -3.60 4.84
CA PRO A 74 12.55 -2.25 5.37
C PRO A 74 13.40 -1.25 4.56
N SER A 75 12.97 0.01 4.55
CA SER A 75 13.79 1.14 4.09
C SER A 75 14.94 1.43 5.06
N ALA A 76 15.94 2.18 4.59
CA ALA A 76 17.11 2.53 5.40
C ALA A 76 16.78 3.38 6.63
N ASP A 77 15.73 4.20 6.56
CA ASP A 77 15.23 5.01 7.68
C ASP A 77 14.28 4.24 8.62
N GLY A 78 13.93 2.99 8.28
CA GLY A 78 13.02 2.15 9.06
C GLY A 78 11.55 2.57 9.04
N LEU A 79 11.18 3.64 8.33
CA LEU A 79 9.81 4.19 8.31
C LEU A 79 8.94 3.60 7.21
N SER A 80 9.52 2.80 6.32
CA SER A 80 8.78 2.11 5.27
C SER A 80 9.17 0.64 5.18
N VAL A 81 8.27 -0.16 4.63
CA VAL A 81 8.54 -1.57 4.32
C VAL A 81 7.90 -1.95 3.01
N ARG A 82 8.67 -2.64 2.16
CA ARG A 82 8.17 -3.30 0.95
C ARG A 82 7.91 -4.77 1.25
N PHE A 83 6.88 -5.36 0.67
CA PHE A 83 6.52 -6.75 0.89
C PHE A 83 5.88 -7.38 -0.33
N HIS A 84 5.90 -8.71 -0.39
CA HIS A 84 5.20 -9.51 -1.39
C HIS A 84 4.15 -10.39 -0.71
N TYR A 85 3.13 -10.81 -1.46
CA TYR A 85 2.12 -11.75 -0.97
C TYR A 85 1.38 -12.42 -2.14
N GLN A 86 0.63 -13.48 -1.84
CA GLN A 86 -0.31 -14.09 -2.78
C GLN A 86 -1.75 -13.84 -2.32
N PRO A 87 -2.54 -13.00 -3.02
CA PRO A 87 -3.94 -12.80 -2.70
C PRO A 87 -4.74 -14.10 -2.87
N ALA A 88 -5.54 -14.48 -1.88
CA ALA A 88 -6.31 -15.74 -1.90
C ALA A 88 -7.25 -15.88 -3.12
N ASN A 89 -7.78 -14.76 -3.62
CA ASN A 89 -8.77 -14.73 -4.70
C ASN A 89 -8.20 -14.24 -6.05
N SER A 90 -6.88 -14.20 -6.20
CA SER A 90 -6.21 -13.77 -7.43
C SER A 90 -5.14 -14.78 -7.85
N PRO A 91 -5.02 -15.10 -9.16
CA PRO A 91 -3.88 -15.85 -9.66
C PRO A 91 -2.60 -15.01 -9.74
N TYR A 92 -2.71 -13.70 -9.53
CA TYR A 92 -1.59 -12.76 -9.69
C TYR A 92 -0.91 -12.46 -8.35
N PRO A 93 0.43 -12.33 -8.34
CA PRO A 93 1.13 -11.92 -7.13
C PRO A 93 0.76 -10.49 -6.73
N GLY A 94 0.83 -10.24 -5.43
CA GLY A 94 0.73 -8.92 -4.83
C GLY A 94 2.09 -8.41 -4.39
N VAL A 95 2.34 -7.12 -4.57
CA VAL A 95 3.46 -6.39 -3.96
C VAL A 95 2.93 -5.12 -3.33
N GLY A 96 3.48 -4.73 -2.19
CA GLY A 96 3.04 -3.53 -1.51
C GLY A 96 4.16 -2.77 -0.84
N MET A 97 3.82 -1.55 -0.43
CA MET A 97 4.65 -0.69 0.39
C MET A 97 3.79 -0.04 1.46
N VAL A 98 4.28 -0.05 2.69
CA VAL A 98 3.72 0.70 3.82
C VAL A 98 4.74 1.78 4.18
N THR A 99 4.26 2.97 4.52
CA THR A 99 5.04 4.06 5.11
C THR A 99 4.30 4.59 6.32
N VAL A 100 5.00 4.72 7.44
CA VAL A 100 4.47 5.25 8.70
C VAL A 100 4.99 6.67 8.94
N SER A 101 4.18 7.51 9.58
CA SER A 101 4.60 8.86 9.95
C SER A 101 5.52 8.81 11.17
N LYS A 102 6.65 9.50 11.06
CA LYS A 102 7.58 9.72 12.18
C LYS A 102 6.97 10.60 13.26
N ASP A 103 6.10 11.54 12.87
CA ASP A 103 5.50 12.55 13.75
C ASP A 103 4.13 12.10 14.29
N MET A 104 3.88 10.80 14.29
CA MET A 104 2.65 10.20 14.84
C MET A 104 1.36 10.69 14.14
N ALA A 105 1.41 10.96 12.84
CA ALA A 105 0.23 11.37 12.06
C ALA A 105 -0.60 10.20 11.51
N GLY A 106 -0.08 8.96 11.56
CA GLY A 106 -0.73 7.80 10.94
C GLY A 106 0.21 7.02 10.02
N TYR A 107 -0.37 6.23 9.14
CA TYR A 107 0.34 5.46 8.13
C TYR A 107 -0.42 5.43 6.81
N ALA A 108 0.29 5.11 5.74
CA ALA A 108 -0.30 4.86 4.44
C ALA A 108 0.30 3.60 3.83
N TYR A 109 -0.46 2.97 2.96
CA TYR A 109 0.05 1.87 2.15
C TYR A 109 -0.50 1.91 0.74
N VAL A 110 0.27 1.28 -0.15
CA VAL A 110 -0.16 0.91 -1.48
C VAL A 110 0.09 -0.57 -1.73
N GLU A 111 -0.87 -1.23 -2.36
CA GLU A 111 -0.77 -2.61 -2.81
C GLU A 111 -1.06 -2.68 -4.31
N VAL A 112 -0.30 -3.49 -5.03
CA VAL A 112 -0.44 -3.71 -6.46
C VAL A 112 -0.54 -5.21 -6.72
N VAL A 113 -1.64 -5.63 -7.35
CA VAL A 113 -1.88 -7.01 -7.77
C VAL A 113 -1.99 -7.01 -9.28
N VAL A 114 -1.01 -7.58 -9.98
CA VAL A 114 -0.92 -7.64 -11.44
C VAL A 114 -0.19 -8.91 -11.89
N PRO A 115 -0.42 -9.43 -13.11
CA PRO A 115 0.34 -10.57 -13.63
C PRO A 115 1.84 -10.35 -13.50
N ALA A 116 2.61 -11.42 -13.29
CA ALA A 116 4.07 -11.33 -13.19
C ALA A 116 4.71 -10.68 -14.45
N ALA A 117 4.09 -10.84 -15.62
CA ALA A 117 4.49 -10.17 -16.86
C ALA A 117 4.42 -8.63 -16.78
N ASN A 118 3.59 -8.09 -15.89
CA ASN A 118 3.40 -6.66 -15.66
C ASN A 118 4.19 -6.14 -14.45
N ARG A 119 5.26 -6.83 -14.04
CA ARG A 119 6.10 -6.41 -12.90
C ARG A 119 6.56 -4.96 -13.00
N ALA A 120 6.92 -4.49 -14.20
CA ALA A 120 7.35 -3.11 -14.41
C ALA A 120 6.29 -2.07 -14.00
N LEU A 121 5.00 -2.37 -14.22
CA LEU A 121 3.90 -1.53 -13.76
C LEU A 121 3.83 -1.50 -12.22
N ALA A 122 3.98 -2.66 -11.57
CA ALA A 122 3.97 -2.71 -10.11
C ALA A 122 5.13 -1.90 -9.52
N GLU A 123 6.33 -2.05 -10.06
CA GLU A 123 7.51 -1.29 -9.63
C GLU A 123 7.34 0.22 -9.86
N SER A 124 6.76 0.64 -10.99
CA SER A 124 6.55 2.07 -11.26
C SER A 124 5.53 2.69 -10.31
N VAL A 125 4.43 1.97 -10.01
CA VAL A 125 3.42 2.40 -9.04
C VAL A 125 4.07 2.55 -7.67
N LEU A 126 4.83 1.55 -7.19
CA LEU A 126 5.52 1.63 -5.91
C LEU A 126 6.57 2.75 -5.87
N ALA A 127 7.35 2.95 -6.93
CA ALA A 127 8.36 4.01 -6.99
C ALA A 127 7.74 5.41 -6.96
N SER A 128 6.50 5.56 -7.45
CA SER A 128 5.77 6.83 -7.43
C SER A 128 5.07 7.12 -6.10
N PHE A 129 5.01 6.13 -5.19
CA PHE A 129 4.31 6.27 -3.91
C PHE A 129 5.08 7.21 -2.98
N THR A 130 4.46 8.33 -2.64
CA THR A 130 5.02 9.32 -1.72
C THR A 130 4.02 9.64 -0.63
N VAL A 131 4.53 9.84 0.59
CA VAL A 131 3.74 10.05 1.79
C VAL A 131 4.26 11.28 2.51
N SER A 132 3.37 12.22 2.80
CA SER A 132 3.59 13.47 3.51
C SER A 132 2.49 13.65 4.56
N LEU A 133 2.49 12.73 5.54
CA LEU A 133 1.55 12.66 6.67
C LEU A 133 2.09 13.40 7.90
#